data_AF-A0A2N2Z3F6-F1
#
_entry.id   AF-A0A2N2Z3F6-F1
#
_cell.length_a   1.000
_cell.length_b   1.000
_cell.length_c   1.000
_cell.angle_alpha   90.00
_cell.angle_beta   90.00
_cell.angle_gamma   90.00
#
_symmetry.space_group_name_H-M   'P 1'
#
loop_
_entity.id
_entity.type
_entity.pdbx_description
1 polymer ?
#
loop_
_entity_poly.entity_id
_entity_poly.type
_entity_poly.pdbx_seq_one_letter_code
_entity_poly.pdbx_strand_id
1 'polypeptide(L)'
;MRNKKIIIIAGIIAVVLLPFFISEKKEVFIKIPEGSTPKQVAKILKNENIIKSENIFLTFVWLARVEKKFKSGTYKFNTKMTSFASLRDIINGNTYRIKVTIPEGFTAVEIAELLEKKGACNGKKFLEIVKNKKLDGYLF
;
A
#
# COMPACT_ATOMS: atom_id res chain seq x y z
N MET A 1 47.55 5.58 -20.90
CA MET A 1 46.97 6.17 -19.65
C MET A 1 45.45 6.41 -19.70
N ARG A 2 44.78 6.38 -20.87
CA ARG A 2 43.35 6.74 -21.01
C ARG A 2 42.37 5.67 -20.46
N ASN A 3 42.74 4.39 -20.52
CA ASN A 3 41.85 3.28 -20.14
C ASN A 3 41.71 3.11 -18.61
N LYS A 4 42.75 3.45 -17.83
CA LYS A 4 42.69 3.39 -16.36
C LYS A 4 41.67 4.39 -15.77
N LYS A 5 41.53 5.58 -16.37
CA LYS A 5 40.53 6.58 -15.93
C LYS A 5 39.10 6.11 -16.18
N ILE A 6 38.84 5.41 -17.29
CA ILE A 6 37.53 4.86 -17.63
C ILE A 6 37.11 3.78 -16.63
N ILE A 7 38.04 2.89 -16.24
CA ILE A 7 37.78 1.84 -15.24
C ILE A 7 37.46 2.45 -13.87
N ILE A 8 38.17 3.52 -13.47
CA ILE A 8 37.92 4.22 -12.21
C ILE A 8 36.55 4.92 -12.24
N ILE A 9 36.22 5.60 -13.34
CA ILE A 9 34.91 6.26 -13.50
C ILE A 9 33.78 5.21 -13.50
N ALA A 10 33.95 4.10 -14.21
CA ALA A 10 32.98 3.00 -14.21
C ALA A 10 32.83 2.37 -12.82
N GLY A 11 33.92 2.22 -12.07
CA GLY A 11 33.90 1.77 -10.67
C GLY A 11 33.16 2.72 -9.75
N ILE A 12 33.37 4.03 -9.88
CA ILE A 12 32.65 5.05 -9.10
C ILE A 12 31.16 5.04 -9.44
N ILE A 13 30.82 4.96 -10.73
CA ILE A 13 29.43 4.85 -11.19
C ILE A 13 28.78 3.58 -10.63
N ALA A 14 29.48 2.44 -10.66
CA ALA A 14 28.99 1.19 -10.10
C ALA A 14 28.76 1.28 -8.59
N VAL A 15 29.69 1.88 -7.83
CA VAL A 15 29.56 2.07 -6.37
C VAL A 15 28.38 2.99 -6.02
N VAL A 16 28.13 4.03 -6.82
CA VAL A 16 26.99 4.94 -6.63
C VAL A 16 25.66 4.26 -7.01
N LEU A 17 25.66 3.37 -8.01
CA LEU A 17 24.46 2.66 -8.48
C LEU A 17 24.12 1.41 -7.66
N LEU A 18 25.11 0.72 -7.09
CA LEU A 18 24.92 -0.48 -6.26
C LEU A 18 23.85 -0.33 -5.15
N PRO A 19 23.82 0.74 -4.33
CA PRO A 19 22.80 0.90 -3.31
C PRO A 19 21.38 1.05 -3.88
N PHE A 20 21.23 1.55 -5.11
CA PHE A 20 19.94 1.61 -5.81
C PHE A 20 19.43 0.20 -6.16
N PHE A 21 20.33 -0.71 -6.56
CA PHE A 21 19.98 -2.10 -6.84
C PHE A 21 19.71 -2.90 -5.55
N ILE A 22 20.51 -2.69 -4.51
CA ILE A 22 20.45 -3.44 -3.24
C ILE A 22 19.32 -2.98 -2.32
N SER A 23 18.76 -1.78 -2.50
CA SER A 23 17.66 -1.28 -1.66
C SER A 23 16.50 -2.28 -1.59
N GLU A 24 16.13 -2.73 -0.39
CA GLU A 24 15.07 -3.73 -0.26
C GLU A 24 13.69 -3.16 -0.63
N LYS A 25 12.88 -4.00 -1.25
CA LYS A 25 11.47 -3.68 -1.53
C LYS A 25 10.72 -3.67 -0.20
N LYS A 26 10.54 -2.49 0.38
CA LYS A 26 9.74 -2.31 1.60
C LYS A 26 8.28 -2.08 1.23
N GLU A 27 7.39 -2.87 1.84
CA GLU A 27 5.95 -2.69 1.70
C GLU A 27 5.46 -1.64 2.70
N VAL A 28 4.60 -0.72 2.24
CA VAL A 28 4.06 0.39 3.04
C VAL A 28 2.55 0.43 2.85
N PHE A 29 1.81 0.47 3.95
CA PHE A 29 0.36 0.58 3.95
C PHE A 29 -0.04 2.03 4.15
N ILE A 30 -0.71 2.62 3.16
CA ILE A 30 -1.11 4.02 3.18
C ILE A 30 -2.62 4.12 3.16
N LYS A 31 -3.19 4.81 4.14
CA LYS A 31 -4.61 5.15 4.16
C LYS A 31 -4.83 6.46 3.43
N ILE A 32 -5.67 6.42 2.39
CA ILE A 32 -6.18 7.61 1.70
C ILE A 32 -7.59 7.90 2.25
N PRO A 33 -7.78 9.01 2.99
CA PRO A 33 -9.08 9.39 3.51
C PRO A 33 -10.11 9.67 2.41
N GLU A 34 -11.38 9.52 2.75
CA GLU A 34 -12.49 9.94 1.89
C GLU A 34 -12.44 11.45 1.63
N GLY A 35 -12.82 11.85 0.42
CA GLY A 35 -12.80 13.25 0.00
C GLY A 35 -11.40 13.84 -0.24
N SER A 36 -10.32 13.04 -0.16
CA SER A 36 -8.97 13.55 -0.41
C SER A 36 -8.81 14.10 -1.82
N THR A 37 -8.29 15.31 -1.94
CA THR A 37 -7.90 15.93 -3.21
C THR A 37 -6.62 15.28 -3.78
N PRO A 38 -6.36 15.35 -5.09
CA PRO A 38 -5.11 14.85 -5.68
C PRO A 38 -3.85 15.42 -5.02
N LYS A 39 -3.89 16.68 -4.59
CA LYS A 39 -2.77 17.34 -3.88
C LYS A 39 -2.53 16.74 -2.50
N GLN A 40 -3.59 16.47 -1.74
CA GLN A 40 -3.47 15.80 -0.44
C GLN A 40 -2.91 14.39 -0.60
N VAL A 41 -3.39 13.64 -1.60
CA VAL A 41 -2.86 12.30 -1.88
C VAL A 41 -1.40 12.35 -2.30
N ALA A 42 -1.01 13.28 -3.17
CA ALA A 42 0.40 13.46 -3.55
C ALA A 42 1.28 13.71 -2.32
N LYS A 43 0.85 14.59 -1.40
CA LYS A 43 1.57 14.88 -0.16
C LYS A 43 1.71 13.64 0.73
N ILE A 44 0.64 12.87 0.92
CA ILE A 44 0.67 11.62 1.70
C ILE A 44 1.68 10.65 1.07
N LEU A 45 1.59 10.42 -0.24
CA LEU A 45 2.51 9.51 -0.95
C LEU A 45 3.96 9.98 -0.90
N LYS A 46 4.20 11.29 -0.90
CA LYS A 46 5.55 11.87 -0.83
C LYS A 46 6.15 11.69 0.55
N ASN A 47 5.37 11.95 1.61
CA ASN A 47 5.79 11.76 3.00
C ASN A 47 6.19 10.31 3.30
N GLU A 48 5.45 9.37 2.72
CA GLU A 48 5.71 7.92 2.84
C GLU A 48 6.75 7.40 1.82
N ASN A 49 7.43 8.29 1.08
CA ASN A 49 8.45 7.98 0.08
C ASN A 49 7.99 7.04 -1.06
N ILE A 50 6.69 7.02 -1.38
CA ILE A 50 6.15 6.26 -2.52
C ILE A 50 6.33 7.01 -3.84
N ILE A 51 6.32 8.34 -3.79
CA ILE A 51 6.61 9.19 -4.95
C ILE A 51 7.81 10.10 -4.70
N LYS A 52 8.56 10.39 -5.77
CA LYS A 52 9.74 11.27 -5.68
C LYS A 52 9.39 12.74 -5.59
N SER A 53 8.30 13.18 -6.21
CA SER A 53 7.87 14.58 -6.23
C SER A 53 6.36 14.68 -6.36
N GLU A 54 5.75 15.56 -5.56
CA GLU A 54 4.32 15.87 -5.61
C GLU A 54 3.94 16.49 -6.96
N ASN A 55 4.73 17.46 -7.45
CA ASN A 55 4.46 18.16 -8.70
C ASN A 55 4.44 17.22 -9.90
N ILE A 56 5.42 16.29 -9.98
CA ILE A 56 5.47 15.30 -11.06
C ILE A 56 4.23 14.41 -11.03
N PHE A 57 3.83 13.94 -9.85
CA PHE A 57 2.62 13.13 -9.69
C PHE A 57 1.36 13.91 -10.11
N LEU A 58 1.22 15.16 -9.67
CA LEU A 58 0.09 16.01 -10.04
C LEU A 58 0.04 16.30 -11.55
N THR A 59 1.18 16.52 -12.19
CA THR A 59 1.24 16.66 -13.66
C THR A 59 0.74 15.41 -14.36
N PHE A 60 1.09 14.21 -13.88
CA PHE A 60 0.55 12.96 -14.43
C PHE A 60 -0.95 12.82 -14.23
N VAL A 61 -1.46 13.21 -13.06
CA VAL A 61 -2.91 13.20 -12.79
C VAL A 61 -3.65 14.10 -13.77
N TRP A 62 -3.14 15.32 -13.99
CA TRP A 62 -3.73 16.30 -14.90
C TRP A 62 -3.65 15.85 -16.36
N LEU A 63 -2.49 15.37 -16.80
CA LEU A 63 -2.29 14.85 -18.16
C LEU A 63 -3.22 13.67 -18.46
N ALA A 64 -3.44 12.80 -17.47
CA ALA A 64 -4.34 11.65 -17.60
C ALA A 64 -5.83 12.00 -17.40
N ARG A 65 -6.17 13.24 -16.98
CA ARG A 65 -7.54 13.70 -16.70
C ARG A 65 -8.29 12.79 -15.70
N VAL A 66 -7.61 12.40 -14.62
CA VAL A 66 -8.11 11.44 -13.61
C VAL A 66 -8.32 12.05 -12.23
N GLU A 67 -8.35 13.37 -12.11
CA GLU A 67 -8.48 14.11 -10.85
C GLU A 67 -9.66 13.64 -9.99
N LYS A 68 -10.79 13.33 -10.65
CA LYS A 68 -12.04 12.91 -10.01
C LYS A 68 -12.17 11.40 -9.81
N LYS A 69 -11.17 10.61 -10.23
CA LYS A 69 -11.21 9.13 -10.19
C LYS A 69 -10.54 8.52 -8.96
N PHE A 70 -9.99 9.35 -8.07
CA PHE A 70 -9.28 8.88 -6.89
C PHE A 70 -10.23 8.15 -5.95
N LYS A 71 -9.86 6.91 -5.58
CA LYS A 71 -10.63 6.10 -4.64
C LYS A 71 -9.99 6.16 -3.26
N SER A 72 -10.81 6.32 -2.23
CA SER A 72 -10.40 6.21 -0.84
C SER A 72 -10.10 4.76 -0.45
N GLY A 73 -9.35 4.58 0.63
CA GLY A 73 -9.06 3.27 1.20
C GLY A 73 -7.61 3.09 1.60
N THR A 74 -7.29 1.91 2.11
CA THR A 74 -5.92 1.53 2.44
C THR A 74 -5.28 0.87 1.24
N TYR A 75 -4.11 1.34 0.82
CA TYR A 75 -3.35 0.80 -0.29
C TYR A 75 -2.06 0.19 0.21
N LYS A 76 -1.64 -0.89 -0.44
CA LYS A 76 -0.36 -1.54 -0.18
C LYS A 76 0.61 -1.14 -1.30
N PHE A 77 1.52 -0.23 -0.98
CA PHE A 77 2.56 0.21 -1.90
C PHE A 77 3.89 -0.45 -1.58
N ASN A 78 4.84 -0.30 -2.50
CA ASN A 78 6.23 -0.61 -2.22
C ASN A 78 7.15 0.55 -2.60
N THR A 79 8.29 0.67 -1.93
CA THR A 79 9.24 1.78 -2.13
C THR A 79 9.89 1.82 -3.52
N LYS A 80 9.84 0.72 -4.29
CA LYS A 80 10.35 0.63 -5.66
C LYS A 80 9.28 0.87 -6.73
N MET A 81 8.03 1.14 -6.32
CA MET A 81 6.93 1.34 -7.25
C MET A 81 7.07 2.70 -7.96
N THR A 82 6.67 2.75 -9.22
CA THR A 82 6.69 4.01 -9.97
C THR A 82 5.48 4.86 -9.60
N SER A 83 5.61 6.19 -9.73
CA SER A 83 4.50 7.12 -9.51
C SER A 83 3.29 6.86 -10.42
N PHE A 84 3.54 6.29 -11.61
CA PHE A 84 2.47 5.87 -12.51
C PHE A 84 1.73 4.63 -12.00
N ALA A 85 2.46 3.63 -11.48
CA ALA A 85 1.85 2.45 -10.89
C ALA A 85 1.02 2.81 -9.65
N SER A 86 1.53 3.70 -8.78
CA SER A 86 0.76 4.15 -7.61
C SER A 86 -0.50 4.91 -8.00
N LEU A 87 -0.42 5.79 -9.01
CA LEU A 87 -1.60 6.46 -9.58
C LEU A 87 -2.61 5.43 -10.11
N ARG A 88 -2.14 4.44 -10.87
CA ARG A 88 -2.99 3.38 -11.43
C ARG A 88 -3.75 2.60 -10.35
N ASP A 89 -3.09 2.26 -9.25
CA ASP A 89 -3.75 1.57 -8.15
C ASP A 89 -4.82 2.45 -7.47
N ILE A 90 -4.53 3.74 -7.30
CA ILE A 90 -5.46 4.69 -6.69
C ILE A 90 -6.71 4.92 -7.55
N ILE A 91 -6.55 5.06 -8.87
CA ILE A 91 -7.70 5.28 -9.77
C ILE A 91 -8.56 4.03 -9.95
N ASN A 92 -7.94 2.84 -9.91
CA ASN A 92 -8.65 1.56 -10.03
C ASN A 92 -9.26 1.10 -8.70
N GLY A 93 -8.87 1.72 -7.58
CA GLY A 93 -9.31 1.29 -6.25
C GLY A 93 -8.73 -0.08 -5.87
N ASN A 94 -7.48 -0.36 -6.27
CA ASN A 94 -6.73 -1.55 -5.88
C ASN A 94 -6.31 -1.47 -4.41
N THR A 95 -7.29 -1.37 -3.53
CA THR A 95 -7.08 -1.28 -2.10
C THR A 95 -6.59 -2.61 -1.54
N TYR A 96 -5.81 -2.54 -0.47
CA TYR A 96 -5.44 -3.71 0.30
C TYR A 96 -6.69 -4.32 0.92
N ARG A 97 -6.91 -5.61 0.64
CA ARG A 97 -8.04 -6.40 1.12
C ARG A 97 -7.53 -7.74 1.62
N ILE A 98 -8.07 -8.16 2.75
CA ILE A 98 -7.84 -9.50 3.30
C ILE A 98 -9.08 -10.32 2.96
N LYS A 99 -8.94 -11.28 2.04
CA LYS A 99 -10.02 -12.21 1.71
C LYS A 99 -10.09 -13.29 2.77
N VAL A 100 -11.24 -13.37 3.44
CA VAL A 100 -11.54 -14.42 4.42
C VAL A 100 -12.80 -15.14 3.95
N THR A 101 -12.72 -16.47 3.87
CA THR A 101 -13.87 -17.34 3.59
C THR A 101 -14.26 -17.96 4.91
N ILE A 102 -15.48 -17.73 5.37
CA ILE A 102 -16.01 -18.40 6.58
C ILE A 102 -16.78 -19.64 6.13
N PRO A 103 -16.34 -20.85 6.49
CA PRO A 103 -17.12 -22.05 6.22
C PRO A 103 -18.40 -22.07 7.05
N GLU A 104 -19.46 -22.64 6.49
CA GLU A 104 -20.71 -22.86 7.22
C GLU A 104 -20.48 -23.77 8.43
N GLY A 105 -21.22 -23.53 9.51
CA GLY A 105 -21.09 -24.28 10.76
C GLY A 105 -19.95 -23.83 11.69
N PHE A 106 -19.13 -22.84 11.29
CA PHE A 106 -18.12 -22.28 12.16
C PHE A 106 -18.74 -21.55 13.36
N THR A 107 -18.21 -21.84 14.55
CA THR A 107 -18.51 -21.12 15.79
C THR A 107 -17.86 -19.75 15.81
N ALA A 108 -18.35 -18.85 16.67
CA ALA A 108 -17.76 -17.52 16.84
C ALA A 108 -16.26 -17.57 17.21
N VAL A 109 -15.83 -18.59 17.98
CA VAL A 109 -14.43 -18.80 18.38
C VAL A 109 -13.57 -19.16 17.17
N GLU A 110 -14.01 -20.09 16.33
CA GLU A 110 -13.27 -20.49 15.12
C GLU A 110 -13.18 -19.35 14.12
N ILE A 111 -14.23 -18.54 14.00
CA ILE A 111 -14.22 -17.31 13.18
C ILE A 111 -13.17 -16.32 13.72
N ALA A 112 -13.13 -16.12 15.03
CA ALA A 112 -12.17 -15.21 15.66
C ALA A 112 -10.73 -15.62 15.39
N GLU A 113 -10.42 -16.91 15.57
CA GLU A 113 -9.10 -17.48 15.28
C GLU A 113 -8.75 -17.37 13.79
N LEU A 114 -9.70 -17.65 12.90
CA LEU A 114 -9.51 -17.51 11.46
C LEU A 114 -9.21 -16.07 11.07
N LEU A 115 -9.96 -15.10 11.60
CA LEU A 115 -9.76 -13.68 11.34
C LEU A 115 -8.39 -13.19 11.86
N GLU A 116 -8.00 -13.63 13.06
CA GLU A 116 -6.71 -13.28 13.66
C GLU A 116 -5.54 -13.90 12.86
N LYS A 117 -5.65 -15.17 12.50
CA LYS A 117 -4.65 -15.88 11.66
C LYS A 117 -4.49 -15.24 10.29
N LYS A 118 -5.57 -14.68 9.72
CA LYS A 118 -5.54 -13.95 8.44
C LYS A 118 -5.08 -12.50 8.60
N GLY A 119 -4.87 -12.02 9.82
CA GLY A 119 -4.50 -10.63 10.12
C GLY A 119 -5.64 -9.63 9.85
N ALA A 120 -6.89 -10.10 9.77
CA ALA A 120 -8.05 -9.27 9.48
C ALA A 120 -8.43 -8.38 10.68
N CYS A 121 -8.39 -8.94 11.89
CA CYS A 121 -8.62 -8.22 13.15
C CYS A 121 -8.04 -9.00 14.34
N ASN A 122 -8.11 -8.40 15.53
CA ASN A 122 -7.80 -9.10 16.77
C ASN A 122 -8.98 -10.03 17.15
N GLY A 123 -8.72 -11.33 17.30
CA GLY A 123 -9.76 -12.32 17.58
C GLY A 123 -10.41 -12.15 18.94
N LYS A 124 -9.64 -11.78 19.97
CA LYS A 124 -10.18 -11.51 21.32
C LYS A 124 -11.17 -10.35 21.32
N LYS A 125 -10.82 -9.24 20.68
CA LYS A 125 -11.70 -8.06 20.56
C LYS A 125 -12.94 -8.37 19.73
N PHE A 126 -12.79 -9.20 18.69
CA PHE A 126 -13.93 -9.68 17.92
C PHE A 126 -14.91 -10.47 18.82
N LEU A 127 -14.42 -11.45 19.57
CA LEU A 127 -15.26 -12.24 20.50
C LEU A 127 -15.93 -11.40 21.57
N GLU A 128 -15.23 -10.41 22.10
CA GLU A 128 -15.80 -9.47 23.06
C GLU A 128 -17.01 -8.73 22.47
N ILE A 129 -16.90 -8.24 21.23
CA ILE A 129 -18.01 -7.57 20.53
C ILE A 129 -19.17 -8.55 20.29
N VAL A 130 -18.88 -9.78 19.84
CA VAL A 130 -19.89 -10.81 19.60
C VAL A 130 -20.67 -11.11 20.88
N LYS A 131 -19.97 -11.32 22.00
CA LYS A 131 -20.59 -11.58 23.30
C LYS A 131 -21.41 -10.39 23.80
N ASN A 132 -20.83 -9.19 23.78
CA ASN A 132 -21.49 -7.98 24.29
C ASN A 132 -22.74 -7.61 23.51
N LYS A 133 -22.73 -7.85 22.19
CA LYS A 133 -23.88 -7.60 21.31
C LYS A 133 -24.79 -8.82 21.13
N LYS A 134 -24.51 -9.95 21.78
CA LYS A 134 -25.27 -11.21 21.66
C LYS A 134 -25.44 -11.65 20.20
N LEU A 135 -24.37 -11.60 19.42
CA LEU A 135 -24.35 -11.93 18.00
C LEU A 135 -24.03 -13.41 17.71
N ASP A 136 -23.95 -14.25 18.73
CA ASP A 136 -23.68 -15.66 18.53
C ASP A 136 -24.82 -16.32 17.74
N GLY A 137 -24.49 -17.05 16.67
CA GLY A 137 -25.44 -17.57 15.69
C GLY A 137 -25.93 -16.57 14.63
N TYR A 138 -25.54 -15.29 14.69
CA TYR A 138 -25.94 -14.23 13.74
C TYR A 138 -24.73 -13.61 12.99
N LEU A 139 -23.68 -14.41 12.78
CA LEU A 139 -22.45 -13.96 12.12
C LEU A 139 -22.48 -14.10 10.59
N PHE A 140 -23.65 -14.48 10.05
CA PHE A 140 -23.92 -14.74 8.63
C PHE A 140 -25.27 -14.12 8.24
#